data_AF-A0A660XMZ6-F1
#
_entry.id   AF-A0A660XMZ6-F1
#
_cell.length_a   1.000
_cell.length_b   1.000
_cell.length_c   1.000
_cell.angle_alpha   90.00
_cell.angle_beta   90.00
_cell.angle_gamma   90.00
#
_symmetry.space_group_name_H-M   'P 1'
#
loop_
_entity.id
_entity.type
_entity.pdbx_description
1 polymer ?
#
loop_
_entity_poly.entity_id
_entity_poly.type
_entity_poly.pdbx_seq_one_letter_code
_entity_poly.pdbx_strand_id
1 'polypeptide(L)' 'MIIIFIHLNSFHNQMTQSFENYRWNSYQTLLDSGLTKLPLKTVFDIFEGIDRFTENHICKNKLCGDSEICLE' A
#
# COMPACT_ATOMS: atom_id res chain seq x y z
N MET A 1 3.98 9.33 -1.73
CA MET A 1 3.78 8.59 -3.01
C MET A 1 2.35 8.11 -3.15
N ILE A 2 1.71 8.31 -4.31
CA ILE A 2 0.25 8.13 -4.50
C ILE A 2 -0.25 6.69 -4.31
N ILE A 3 0.56 5.68 -4.66
CA ILE A 3 0.19 4.26 -4.51
C ILE A 3 -0.02 3.91 -3.03
N ILE A 4 0.91 4.34 -2.17
CA ILE A 4 0.81 4.13 -0.71
C ILE A 4 -0.44 4.83 -0.17
N PHE A 5 -0.68 6.07 -0.59
CA PHE A 5 -1.86 6.83 -0.17
C PHE A 5 -3.16 6.07 -0.51
N ILE A 6 -3.30 5.58 -1.75
CA ILE A 6 -4.47 4.81 -2.18
C ILE A 6 -4.65 3.55 -1.32
N HIS A 7 -3.59 2.80 -1.05
CA HIS A 7 -3.68 1.59 -0.23
C HIS A 7 -4.06 1.91 1.22
N LEU A 8 -3.47 2.94 1.83
CA LEU A 8 -3.73 3.33 3.23
C LEU A 8 -5.07 4.07 3.43
N ASN A 9 -5.69 4.59 2.36
CA ASN A 9 -6.92 5.37 2.47
C ASN A 9 -8.07 4.61 3.16
N SER A 10 -8.20 3.32 2.91
CA SER A 10 -9.24 2.51 3.55
C SER A 10 -9.04 2.41 5.07
N PHE A 11 -7.79 2.38 5.52
CA PHE A 11 -7.44 2.39 6.93
C PHE A 11 -7.65 3.78 7.56
N HIS A 12 -7.12 4.84 6.94
CA HIS A 12 -7.23 6.21 7.46
C HIS A 12 -8.68 6.72 7.53
N ASN A 13 -9.53 6.33 6.58
CA ASN A 13 -10.97 6.66 6.59
C ASN A 13 -11.80 5.67 7.42
N GLN A 14 -11.15 4.81 8.22
CA GLN A 14 -11.80 3.88 9.16
C GLN A 14 -12.76 2.88 8.48
N MET A 15 -12.57 2.61 7.18
CA MET A 15 -13.33 1.59 6.46
C MET A 15 -12.88 0.17 6.79
N THR A 16 -11.63 0.02 7.24
CA THR A 16 -11.02 -1.26 7.66
C THR A 16 -10.00 -1.02 8.76
N GLN A 17 -9.75 -2.03 9.58
CA GLN A 17 -8.69 -2.02 10.61
C GLN A 17 -7.31 -2.35 10.03
N SER A 18 -7.25 -2.91 8.82
CA SER A 18 -6.01 -3.23 8.11
C SER A 18 -6.20 -2.99 6.62
N PHE A 19 -5.31 -2.20 6.04
CA PHE A 19 -5.29 -1.99 4.59
C PHE A 19 -4.82 -3.26 3.85
N GLU A 20 -4.00 -4.11 4.48
CA GLU A 20 -3.39 -5.27 3.83
C GLU A 20 -4.46 -6.24 3.31
N ASN A 21 -5.53 -6.42 4.08
CA ASN A 21 -6.62 -7.35 3.76
C ASN A 21 -7.84 -6.66 3.15
N TYR A 22 -7.72 -5.39 2.74
CA TYR A 22 -8.87 -4.66 2.23
C TYR A 22 -9.20 -5.07 0.79
N ARG A 23 -10.33 -5.77 0.63
CA ARG A 23 -10.78 -6.36 -0.64
C ARG A 23 -10.79 -5.40 -1.84
N TRP A 24 -10.93 -4.09 -1.60
CA TRP A 24 -11.07 -3.10 -2.67
C TRP A 24 -9.80 -2.27 -2.92
N ASN A 25 -8.66 -2.68 -2.36
CA ASN A 25 -7.37 -2.16 -2.79
C ASN A 25 -6.55 -3.24 -3.51
N SER A 26 -5.52 -2.79 -4.21
CA SER A 26 -4.62 -3.67 -4.97
C SER A 26 -3.45 -4.21 -4.15
N TYR A 27 -3.29 -3.86 -2.87
CA TYR A 27 -2.08 -4.18 -2.11
C TYR A 27 -1.80 -5.70 -2.10
N GLN A 28 -2.75 -6.50 -1.63
CA GLN A 28 -2.60 -7.96 -1.61
C GLN A 28 -2.53 -8.55 -3.02
N THR A 29 -3.29 -7.99 -3.97
CA THR A 29 -3.29 -8.46 -5.37
C THR A 29 -1.93 -8.26 -6.05
N LEU A 30 -1.18 -7.23 -5.65
CA LEU A 30 0.17 -6.98 -6.15
C LEU A 30 1.17 -7.99 -5.55
N LEU A 31 1.01 -8.36 -4.28
CA LEU A 31 1.87 -9.32 -3.59
C LEU A 31 1.60 -10.77 -4.03
N ASP A 32 0.35 -11.09 -4.32
CA ASP A 32 -0.04 -12.39 -4.84
C ASP A 32 0.49 -12.52 -6.28
N SER A 33 1.36 -13.50 -6.53
CA SER A 33 1.98 -13.77 -7.83
C SER A 33 1.01 -14.30 -8.90
N GLY A 34 -0.28 -13.98 -8.78
CA GLY A 34 -1.33 -14.40 -9.70
C GLY A 34 -1.27 -13.65 -11.04
N LEU A 35 -1.98 -14.18 -12.03
CA LEU A 35 -2.21 -13.49 -13.31
C LEU A 35 -3.07 -12.25 -13.08
N THR A 36 -2.42 -11.10 -12.87
CA THR A 36 -3.10 -9.81 -12.84
C THR A 36 -2.89 -9.08 -14.16
N LYS A 37 -3.85 -8.24 -14.56
CA LYS A 37 -3.66 -7.29 -15.67
C LYS A 37 -2.80 -6.09 -15.27
N LEU A 38 -2.38 -6.01 -14.01
CA LEU A 38 -1.59 -4.90 -13.49
C LEU A 38 -0.13 -5.06 -13.92
N PRO A 39 0.55 -3.96 -14.25
CA PRO A 39 1.97 -4.00 -14.56
C PRO A 39 2.79 -4.15 -13.26
N LEU A 40 2.73 -5.33 -12.62
CA LEU A 40 3.37 -5.64 -11.33
C LEU A 40 4.83 -5.19 -11.32
N LYS A 41 5.57 -5.52 -12.39
CA LYS A 41 6.96 -5.14 -12.57
C LYS A 41 7.16 -3.63 -12.50
N THR A 42 6.34 -2.83 -13.18
CA THR A 42 6.45 -1.37 -13.15
C THR A 42 6.16 -0.81 -11.76
N VAL A 43 5.17 -1.37 -11.06
CA VAL A 43 4.90 -0.97 -9.68
C VAL A 43 6.10 -1.28 -8.79
N PHE A 44 6.62 -2.50 -8.83
CA PHE A 44 7.79 -2.85 -8.01
C PHE A 44 9.05 -2.09 -8.40
N ASP A 45 9.27 -1.82 -9.68
CA ASP A 45 10.41 -1.02 -10.15
C ASP A 45 10.39 0.40 -9.54
N ILE A 46 9.20 1.03 -9.36
CA ILE A 46 9.06 2.34 -8.69
C ILE A 46 9.53 2.28 -7.23
N PHE A 47 9.35 1.15 -6.57
CA PHE A 47 9.75 0.96 -5.18
C PHE A 47 11.11 0.30 -5.04
N GLU A 48 11.86 0.01 -6.11
CA GLU A 48 13.11 -0.77 -6.06
C GLU A 48 12.92 -2.21 -5.53
N GLY A 49 11.77 -2.81 -5.83
CA GLY A 49 11.46 -4.21 -5.53
C GLY A 49 10.28 -4.41 -4.57
N ILE A 50 9.88 -5.66 -4.41
CA ILE A 50 8.74 -6.07 -3.57
C ILE A 50 9.00 -5.84 -2.07
N ASP A 51 10.24 -6.03 -1.62
CA ASP A 51 10.62 -5.85 -0.22
C ASP A 51 10.48 -4.36 0.16
N ARG A 52 11.06 -3.48 -0.66
CA ARG A 52 10.93 -2.04 -0.50
C ARG A 52 9.50 -1.54 -0.67
N PHE A 53 8.72 -2.14 -1.56
CA PHE A 53 7.28 -1.87 -1.66
C PHE A 53 6.60 -2.13 -0.31
N THR A 54 6.81 -3.30 0.28
CA THR A 54 6.21 -3.71 1.55
C THR A 54 6.69 -2.81 2.70
N GLU A 55 8.00 -2.59 2.81
CA GLU A 55 8.62 -1.73 3.84
C GLU A 55 8.06 -0.31 3.81
N ASN A 56 7.93 0.30 2.63
CA ASN A 56 7.41 1.66 2.51
C ASN A 56 5.94 1.76 2.97
N HIS A 57 5.11 0.76 2.66
CA HIS A 57 3.71 0.74 3.11
C HIS A 57 3.62 0.57 4.62
N ILE A 58 4.39 -0.37 5.21
CA ILE A 58 4.41 -0.61 6.65
C ILE A 58 4.94 0.61 7.40
N CYS A 59 6.03 1.22 6.92
CA CYS A 59 6.64 2.40 7.52
C CYS A 59 5.66 3.57 7.54
N LYS A 60 5.00 3.85 6.41
CA LYS A 60 4.00 4.92 6.35
C LYS A 60 2.76 4.63 7.19
N ASN A 61 2.30 3.38 7.24
CA ASN A 61 1.19 3.01 8.12
C ASN A 61 1.54 3.24 9.61
N LYS A 62 2.75 2.87 10.04
CA LYS A 62 3.23 3.09 11.41
C LYS A 62 3.40 4.57 11.74
N LEU A 63 3.98 5.35 10.83
CA LEU A 63 4.15 6.80 11.02
C LEU A 63 2.82 7.55 11.04
N CYS A 64 1.82 7.11 10.28
CA CYS A 64 0.47 7.69 10.31
C CYS A 64 -0.36 7.25 11.53
N GLY A 65 0.07 6.21 12.26
CA GLY A 65 -0.61 5.74 13.47
C GLY A 65 -0.56 6.74 14.64
N ASP A 66 0.42 7.65 14.63
CA ASP A 66 0.69 8.58 15.75
C ASP A 66 0.46 10.06 15.42
N SER A 67 0.09 10.44 14.20
CA SER A 67 -0.18 11.84 13.88
C SER A 67 -1.10 12.02 12.66
N GLU A 68 -2.14 12.82 12.87
CA GLU A 68 -2.88 13.50 11.80
C GLU A 68 -1.93 14.09 10.76
N ILE A 69 -2.17 13.74 9.49
CA ILE A 69 -1.60 14.36 8.29
C ILE A 69 -0.12 14.04 8.05
N CYS A 70 0.14 13.15 7.10
CA CYS A 70 1.43 13.06 6.40
C CYS A 70 1.19 13.21 4.90
N LEU A 71 0.92 14.44 4.47
CA LEU A 71 1.05 14.91 3.10
C LEU A 71 2.23 15.88 3.03
N GLU A 72 3.43 15.35 2.84
CA GLU A 72 4.53 15.98 2.08
C GLU A 72 5.28 14.88 1.32
#